data_AF-A0A3P6NTF7-F1
#
_entry.id   AF-A0A3P6NTF7-F1
#
_cell.length_a   1.000
_cell.length_b   1.000
_cell.length_c   1.000
_cell.angle_alpha   90.00
_cell.angle_beta   90.00
_cell.angle_gamma   90.00
#
_symmetry.space_group_name_H-M   'P 1'
#
loop_
_entity.id
_entity.type
_entity.pdbx_description
1 polymer ?
#
loop_
_entity_poly.entity_id
_entity_poly.type
_entity_poly.pdbx_seq_one_letter_code
_entity_poly.pdbx_strand_id
1 'polypeptide(L)'
;MWDLLEKKSRWQQFSASYLGGIPVPGRTVPTARFFELYASSCLPNASKHSYLHQLTQMLQKIDAEELARKVYNSLYFAIGDVEVEKMMGRWYTVIDSPAIHPEQCVVSYFESLNNDPYTSTFSIRQYARQGTTQKTEMLEGYGTKTGTDPGGILLITGHDSDPCPYSPISTGPLNAEGQYDYLILSQPLKYPTMVLARDPVRFDIKYKDTV
;
A
#
# COMPACT_ATOMS: atom_id res chain seq x y z
N MET A 1 -6.46 68.04 0.91
CA MET A 1 -7.35 66.97 0.40
C MET A 1 -6.66 66.43 -0.84
N TRP A 2 -5.71 65.51 -0.74
CA TRP A 2 -5.87 64.13 -0.30
C TRP A 2 -4.55 63.55 0.20
N ASP A 3 -4.59 62.88 1.35
CA ASP A 3 -3.49 62.14 1.96
C ASP A 3 -3.23 60.81 1.25
N LEU A 4 -1.93 60.51 1.12
CA LEU A 4 -1.37 59.23 0.69
C LEU A 4 -1.61 58.16 1.77
N LEU A 5 -2.47 57.18 1.47
CA LEU A 5 -2.63 55.96 2.26
C LEU A 5 -1.85 54.81 1.60
N GLU A 6 -0.61 54.61 2.01
CA GLU A 6 0.14 53.36 1.79
C GLU A 6 -0.49 52.22 2.62
N LYS A 7 -1.39 51.46 2.00
CA LYS A 7 -1.81 50.16 2.54
C LYS A 7 -0.74 49.11 2.22
N LYS A 8 0.12 48.81 3.20
CA LYS A 8 0.91 47.58 3.26
C LYS A 8 -0.02 46.36 3.11
N SER A 9 -0.01 45.71 1.94
CA SER A 9 -0.61 44.40 1.75
C SER A 9 0.23 43.37 2.49
N ARG A 10 -0.22 43.00 3.69
CA ARG A 10 0.27 41.86 4.46
C ARG A 10 -0.18 40.60 3.73
N TRP A 11 0.67 40.08 2.85
CA TRP A 11 0.49 38.75 2.29
C TRP A 11 0.57 37.75 3.46
N GLN A 12 -0.59 37.31 3.94
CA GLN A 12 -0.71 36.09 4.73
C GLN A 12 -0.24 34.95 3.83
N GLN A 13 0.87 34.31 4.22
CA GLN A 13 1.28 33.02 3.69
C GLN A 13 0.13 32.04 3.90
N PHE A 14 -0.70 31.86 2.88
CA PHE A 14 -1.53 30.68 2.76
C PHE A 14 -0.58 29.50 2.58
N SER A 15 -0.39 28.72 3.64
CA SER A 15 0.13 27.36 3.51
C SER A 15 -0.87 26.60 2.63
N ALA A 16 -0.52 26.44 1.36
CA ALA A 16 -1.33 25.68 0.44
C ALA A 16 -1.32 24.21 0.88
N SER A 17 -2.38 23.79 1.58
CA SER A 17 -2.67 22.39 1.81
C SER A 17 -2.96 21.75 0.46
N TYR A 18 -1.97 21.07 -0.09
CA TYR A 18 -2.09 20.36 -1.37
C TYR A 18 -3.01 19.14 -1.17
N LEU A 19 -4.25 19.27 -1.65
CA LEU A 19 -5.18 18.16 -1.87
C LEU A 19 -4.56 17.28 -2.97
N GLY A 20 -4.35 16.00 -2.67
CA GLY A 20 -3.54 15.06 -3.44
C GLY A 20 -3.57 15.27 -4.96
N GLY A 21 -2.40 15.49 -5.54
CA GLY A 21 -2.20 15.67 -6.97
C GLY A 21 -0.93 14.96 -7.43
N ILE A 22 -0.87 14.68 -8.73
CA ILE A 22 0.21 13.97 -9.40
C ILE A 22 1.54 14.69 -9.11
N PRO A 23 2.59 13.99 -8.65
CA PRO A 23 3.88 14.62 -8.38
C PRO A 23 4.38 15.34 -9.64
N VAL A 24 4.57 16.66 -9.51
CA VAL A 24 5.06 17.51 -10.60
C VAL A 24 6.57 17.30 -10.73
N PRO A 25 7.09 17.00 -11.94
CA PRO A 25 8.54 16.87 -12.15
C PRO A 25 9.30 18.10 -11.63
N GLY A 26 10.34 17.87 -10.84
CA GLY A 26 11.20 18.92 -10.27
C GLY A 26 10.88 19.35 -8.83
N ARG A 27 9.87 18.75 -8.16
CA ARG A 27 9.68 18.88 -6.71
C ARG A 27 9.80 17.52 -6.02
N THR A 28 10.75 17.40 -5.09
CA THR A 28 10.86 16.24 -4.21
C THR A 28 9.69 16.26 -3.22
N VAL A 29 8.83 15.24 -3.27
CA VAL A 29 7.78 15.05 -2.27
C VAL A 29 8.43 14.54 -0.98
N PRO A 30 8.22 15.18 0.18
CA PRO A 30 8.75 14.69 1.46
C PRO A 30 8.26 13.27 1.74
N THR A 31 9.13 12.40 2.26
CA THR A 31 8.78 11.02 2.59
C THR A 31 7.71 10.96 3.69
N ALA A 32 7.68 11.92 4.63
CA ALA A 32 6.59 11.99 5.61
C ALA A 32 5.21 12.10 4.94
N ARG A 33 5.12 12.76 3.77
CA ARG A 33 3.87 12.91 3.03
C ARG A 33 3.35 11.58 2.49
N PHE A 34 4.22 10.63 2.17
CA PHE A 34 3.82 9.27 1.80
C PHE A 34 2.97 8.63 2.90
N PHE A 35 3.42 8.71 4.15
CA PHE A 35 2.71 8.11 5.29
C PHE A 35 1.44 8.87 5.66
N GLU A 36 1.39 10.19 5.45
CA GLU A 36 0.14 10.96 5.60
C GLU A 36 -0.91 10.55 4.58
N LEU A 37 -0.50 10.36 3.31
CA LEU A 37 -1.38 9.89 2.25
C LEU A 37 -1.84 8.47 2.54
N TYR A 38 -0.92 7.59 2.94
CA TYR A 38 -1.24 6.23 3.39
C TYR A 38 -2.29 6.22 4.49
N ALA A 39 -2.08 6.98 5.57
CA ALA A 39 -3.02 7.04 6.69
C ALA A 39 -4.40 7.56 6.25
N SER A 40 -4.44 8.42 5.23
CA SER A 40 -5.68 8.94 4.64
C SER A 40 -6.35 7.96 3.67
N SER A 41 -5.63 6.96 3.15
CA SER A 41 -6.13 5.95 2.22
C SER A 41 -6.88 4.80 2.90
N CYS A 42 -6.79 4.68 4.22
CA CYS A 42 -7.55 3.67 4.95
C CYS A 42 -9.06 3.95 4.92
N LEU A 43 -9.88 2.90 4.86
CA LEU A 43 -11.35 3.02 4.85
C LEU A 43 -11.86 3.78 6.11
N PRO A 44 -13.03 4.44 6.04
CA PRO A 44 -13.59 5.22 7.14
C PRO A 44 -13.68 4.41 8.45
N ASN A 45 -13.41 5.06 9.59
CA ASN A 45 -13.29 4.46 10.95
C ASN A 45 -11.99 3.70 11.25
N ALA A 46 -10.99 3.70 10.34
CA ALA A 46 -9.68 3.12 10.62
C ALA A 46 -8.93 3.79 11.80
N SER A 47 -9.31 5.00 12.20
CA SER A 47 -8.72 5.76 13.32
C SER A 47 -8.73 5.03 14.68
N LYS A 48 -9.45 3.91 14.80
CA LYS A 48 -9.46 3.05 16.00
C LYS A 48 -8.30 2.05 16.05
N HIS A 49 -7.54 1.86 14.97
CA HIS A 49 -6.44 0.91 14.97
C HIS A 49 -5.17 1.48 15.62
N SER A 50 -4.59 0.71 16.53
CA SER A 50 -3.40 1.08 17.32
C SER A 50 -2.17 1.39 16.44
N TYR A 51 -2.03 0.70 15.30
CA TYR A 51 -0.90 0.90 14.38
C TYR A 51 -0.95 2.27 13.68
N LEU A 52 -2.13 2.75 13.26
CA LEU A 52 -2.28 4.08 12.65
C LEU A 52 -1.98 5.20 13.65
N HIS A 53 -2.38 5.00 14.90
CA HIS A 53 -2.03 5.93 15.98
C HIS A 53 -0.51 6.00 16.18
N GLN A 54 0.17 4.85 16.18
CA GLN A 54 1.63 4.80 16.28
C GLN A 54 2.31 5.48 15.08
N LEU A 55 1.80 5.26 13.86
CA LEU A 55 2.29 5.93 12.65
C LEU A 55 2.12 7.46 12.76
N THR A 56 0.96 7.92 13.20
CA THR A 56 0.68 9.36 13.37
C THR A 56 1.57 9.98 14.45
N GLN A 57 1.79 9.29 15.56
CA GLN A 57 2.72 9.72 16.61
C GLN A 57 4.18 9.79 16.10
N MET A 58 4.58 8.88 15.21
CA MET A 58 5.90 8.96 14.57
C MET A 58 6.03 10.19 13.68
N LEU A 59 4.98 10.52 12.92
CA LEU A 59 4.94 11.67 12.01
C LEU A 59 4.85 13.03 12.72
N GLN A 60 4.42 13.07 13.98
CA GLN A 60 4.33 14.30 14.78
C GLN A 60 5.65 14.71 15.46
N LYS A 61 6.74 13.94 15.30
CA LYS A 61 8.04 14.24 15.93
C LYS A 61 8.81 15.33 15.17
N ILE A 62 9.68 16.06 15.89
CA ILE A 62 10.52 17.15 15.36
C ILE A 62 11.39 16.70 14.16
N ASP A 63 11.70 15.40 14.07
CA ASP A 63 12.51 14.79 13.00
C ASP A 63 11.70 13.76 12.17
N ALA A 64 10.43 14.06 11.91
CA ALA A 64 9.51 13.17 11.21
C ALA A 64 10.01 12.76 9.81
N GLU A 65 10.72 13.64 9.10
CA GLU A 65 11.18 13.38 7.75
C GLU A 65 12.33 12.36 7.72
N GLU A 66 13.33 12.49 8.59
CA GLU A 66 14.44 11.52 8.65
C GLU A 66 13.95 10.15 9.13
N LEU A 67 13.02 10.13 10.08
CA LEU A 67 12.38 8.89 10.52
C LEU A 67 11.57 8.26 9.38
N ALA A 68 10.74 9.04 8.69
CA ALA A 68 9.95 8.60 7.56
C ALA A 68 10.86 8.01 6.47
N ARG A 69 11.96 8.68 6.14
CA ARG A 69 12.96 8.21 5.18
C ARG A 69 13.56 6.86 5.58
N LYS A 70 13.94 6.69 6.86
CA LYS A 70 14.44 5.40 7.37
C LYS A 70 13.41 4.29 7.28
N VAL A 71 12.16 4.57 7.65
CA VAL A 71 11.07 3.58 7.59
C VAL A 71 10.78 3.21 6.14
N TYR A 72 10.63 4.20 5.26
CA TYR A 72 10.40 4.01 3.84
C TYR A 72 11.52 3.17 3.21
N ASN A 73 12.78 3.55 3.41
CA ASN A 73 13.91 2.78 2.91
C ASN A 73 13.93 1.37 3.50
N SER A 74 13.63 1.19 4.79
CA SER A 74 13.57 -0.15 5.41
C SER A 74 12.45 -1.05 4.87
N LEU A 75 11.38 -0.46 4.33
CA LEU A 75 10.26 -1.17 3.70
C LEU A 75 10.55 -1.47 2.23
N TYR A 76 11.07 -0.48 1.49
CA TYR A 76 11.18 -0.53 0.03
C TYR A 76 12.63 -0.71 -0.47
N PHE A 77 13.62 -0.97 0.40
CA PHE A 77 15.02 -1.12 -0.03
C PHE A 77 15.23 -2.24 -1.06
N ALA A 78 14.42 -3.29 -0.99
CA ALA A 78 14.58 -4.50 -1.80
C ALA A 78 13.67 -4.51 -3.03
N ILE A 79 12.76 -3.54 -3.17
CA ILE A 79 11.80 -3.55 -4.26
C ILE A 79 12.28 -2.66 -5.41
N GLY A 80 12.46 -3.27 -6.58
CA GLY A 80 12.66 -2.54 -7.83
C GLY A 80 11.32 -2.04 -8.39
N ASP A 81 11.33 -1.62 -9.65
CA ASP A 81 10.11 -1.24 -10.35
C ASP A 81 9.16 -2.45 -10.45
N VAL A 82 8.04 -2.38 -9.73
CA VAL A 82 7.00 -3.40 -9.78
C VAL A 82 6.08 -3.12 -10.96
N GLU A 83 5.98 -4.11 -11.85
CA GLU A 83 5.11 -4.05 -13.02
C GLU A 83 3.74 -4.64 -12.67
N VAL A 84 2.71 -3.78 -12.62
CA VAL A 84 1.35 -4.16 -12.22
C VAL A 84 0.79 -5.27 -13.11
N GLU A 85 1.08 -5.25 -14.41
CA GLU A 85 0.63 -6.29 -15.35
C GLU A 85 1.10 -7.69 -14.93
N LYS A 86 2.32 -7.81 -14.39
CA LYS A 86 2.90 -9.08 -13.94
C LYS A 86 2.31 -9.57 -12.62
N MET A 87 1.54 -8.72 -11.92
CA MET A 87 0.78 -9.06 -10.72
C MET A 87 -0.60 -9.64 -11.03
N MET A 88 -1.11 -9.56 -12.27
CA MET A 88 -2.48 -9.96 -12.60
C MET A 88 -2.71 -11.47 -12.53
N GLY A 89 -3.95 -11.91 -12.33
CA GLY A 89 -4.35 -13.31 -12.26
C GLY A 89 -4.49 -13.84 -10.83
N ARG A 90 -4.37 -15.16 -10.67
CA ARG A 90 -4.66 -15.87 -9.42
C ARG A 90 -3.45 -15.91 -8.47
N TRP A 91 -3.73 -15.79 -7.19
CA TRP A 91 -2.80 -15.83 -6.07
C TRP A 91 -3.34 -16.69 -4.93
N TYR A 92 -2.45 -17.37 -4.22
CA TYR A 92 -2.74 -18.08 -2.98
C TYR A 92 -2.02 -17.40 -1.82
N THR A 93 -2.73 -17.09 -0.74
CA THR A 93 -2.08 -16.60 0.48
C THR A 93 -1.39 -17.77 1.17
N VAL A 94 -0.06 -17.70 1.28
CA VAL A 94 0.78 -18.76 1.86
C VAL A 94 1.34 -18.39 3.24
N ILE A 95 1.49 -17.10 3.52
CA ILE A 95 1.84 -16.55 4.83
C ILE A 95 0.92 -15.36 5.08
N ASP A 96 0.38 -15.26 6.29
CA ASP A 96 -0.47 -14.15 6.69
C ASP A 96 -0.29 -13.87 8.19
N SER A 97 -0.85 -12.76 8.65
CA SER A 97 -0.94 -12.38 10.06
C SER A 97 -2.29 -12.85 10.63
N PRO A 98 -2.39 -14.08 11.19
CA PRO A 98 -3.68 -14.70 11.56
C PRO A 98 -4.45 -13.97 12.67
N ALA A 99 -3.78 -13.07 13.40
CA ALA A 99 -4.43 -12.19 14.37
C ALA A 99 -5.32 -11.12 13.71
N ILE A 100 -5.13 -10.85 12.41
CA ILE A 100 -5.90 -9.88 11.62
C ILE A 100 -6.87 -10.61 10.68
N HIS A 101 -6.39 -11.67 10.01
CA HIS A 101 -7.15 -12.49 9.05
C HIS A 101 -7.30 -13.92 9.59
N PRO A 102 -8.45 -14.28 10.21
CA PRO A 102 -8.68 -15.63 10.70
C PRO A 102 -9.06 -16.64 9.60
N GLU A 103 -9.24 -16.18 8.37
CA GLU A 103 -9.66 -16.99 7.24
C GLU A 103 -8.58 -17.99 6.81
N GLN A 104 -9.02 -19.09 6.20
CA GLN A 104 -8.14 -20.15 5.70
C GLN A 104 -8.35 -20.35 4.20
N CYS A 105 -7.34 -20.93 3.54
CA CYS A 105 -7.39 -21.25 2.11
C CYS A 105 -7.75 -20.05 1.22
N VAL A 106 -7.17 -18.88 1.51
CA VAL A 106 -7.45 -17.65 0.78
C VAL A 106 -6.87 -17.72 -0.63
N VAL A 107 -7.74 -17.50 -1.62
CA VAL A 107 -7.38 -17.37 -3.03
C VAL A 107 -7.83 -16.01 -3.53
N SER A 108 -6.91 -15.24 -4.11
CA SER A 108 -7.17 -13.89 -4.63
C SER A 108 -7.04 -13.87 -6.15
N TYR A 109 -7.91 -13.13 -6.82
CA TYR A 109 -7.87 -12.86 -8.26
C TYR A 109 -7.68 -11.38 -8.49
N PHE A 110 -6.59 -11.02 -9.18
CA PHE A 110 -6.29 -9.64 -9.57
C PHE A 110 -6.63 -9.45 -11.04
N GLU A 111 -7.50 -8.49 -11.35
CA GLU A 111 -7.94 -8.24 -12.72
C GLU A 111 -7.77 -6.76 -13.09
N SER A 112 -7.06 -6.50 -14.19
CA SER A 112 -6.76 -5.14 -14.64
C SER A 112 -8.05 -4.45 -15.08
N LEU A 113 -8.29 -3.25 -14.55
CA LEU A 113 -9.42 -2.39 -14.94
C LEU A 113 -8.95 -1.27 -15.86
N ASN A 114 -7.85 -0.61 -15.50
CA ASN A 114 -7.18 0.38 -16.33
C ASN A 114 -5.66 0.29 -16.17
N ASN A 115 -4.93 0.54 -17.25
CA ASN A 115 -3.48 0.60 -17.20
C ASN A 115 -2.93 1.66 -18.18
N ASP A 116 -2.36 2.71 -17.60
CA ASP A 116 -1.69 3.81 -18.30
C ASP A 116 -0.27 3.97 -17.74
N PRO A 117 0.66 4.64 -18.45
CA PRO A 117 2.06 4.75 -18.03
C PRO A 117 2.29 5.31 -16.63
N TYR A 118 1.38 6.15 -16.13
CA TYR A 118 1.49 6.82 -14.83
C TYR A 118 0.51 6.29 -13.78
N THR A 119 -0.54 5.58 -14.21
CA THR A 119 -1.63 5.16 -13.32
C THR A 119 -2.15 3.79 -13.73
N SER A 120 -2.41 2.93 -12.77
CA SER A 120 -3.10 1.66 -13.02
C SER A 120 -4.13 1.39 -11.93
N THR A 121 -5.22 0.73 -12.29
CA THR A 121 -6.24 0.25 -11.35
C THR A 121 -6.59 -1.19 -11.68
N PHE A 122 -6.78 -2.00 -10.65
CA PHE A 122 -7.18 -3.39 -10.77
C PHE A 122 -8.15 -3.78 -9.67
N SER A 123 -9.04 -4.72 -9.95
CA SER A 123 -9.92 -5.30 -8.94
C SER A 123 -9.22 -6.43 -8.21
N ILE A 124 -9.60 -6.65 -6.96
CA ILE A 124 -9.15 -7.78 -6.14
C ILE A 124 -10.40 -8.52 -5.69
N ARG A 125 -10.54 -9.78 -6.07
CA ARG A 125 -11.60 -10.65 -5.53
C ARG A 125 -10.98 -11.81 -4.77
N GLN A 126 -11.33 -11.93 -3.49
CA GLN A 126 -10.81 -13.00 -2.63
C GLN A 126 -11.92 -13.98 -2.28
N TYR A 127 -11.57 -15.26 -2.28
CA TYR A 127 -12.40 -16.34 -1.76
C TYR A 127 -11.64 -17.00 -0.63
N ALA A 128 -12.30 -17.16 0.51
CA ALA A 128 -11.69 -17.79 1.68
C ALA A 128 -12.69 -18.67 2.41
N ARG A 129 -12.20 -19.57 3.25
CA ARG A 129 -13.01 -20.35 4.17
C ARG A 129 -12.94 -19.72 5.54
N GLN A 130 -14.09 -19.40 6.12
CA GLN A 130 -14.17 -18.97 7.50
C GLN A 130 -13.78 -20.14 8.41
N GLY A 131 -12.75 -19.95 9.25
CA GLY A 131 -12.14 -21.04 10.02
C GLY A 131 -13.10 -21.78 10.97
N THR A 132 -14.16 -21.12 11.44
CA THR A 132 -15.13 -21.68 12.41
C THR A 132 -16.30 -22.41 11.75
N THR A 133 -16.80 -21.92 10.62
CA THR A 133 -18.02 -22.42 9.98
C THR A 133 -17.76 -23.21 8.71
N GLN A 134 -16.52 -23.18 8.19
CA GLN A 134 -16.12 -23.71 6.88
C GLN A 134 -16.92 -23.14 5.70
N LYS A 135 -17.69 -22.05 5.91
CA LYS A 135 -18.43 -21.38 4.85
C LYS A 135 -17.44 -20.60 3.97
N THR A 136 -17.69 -20.61 2.67
CA THR A 136 -16.98 -19.75 1.72
C THR A 136 -17.46 -18.32 1.88
N GLU A 137 -16.54 -17.41 2.12
CA GLU A 137 -16.75 -15.97 2.13
C GLU A 137 -16.03 -15.34 0.94
N MET A 138 -16.60 -14.23 0.46
CA MET A 138 -16.07 -13.48 -0.67
C MET A 138 -15.81 -12.04 -0.22
N LEU A 139 -14.60 -11.55 -0.49
CA LEU A 139 -14.19 -10.18 -0.22
C LEU A 139 -13.84 -9.51 -1.54
N GLU A 140 -14.21 -8.24 -1.67
CA GLU A 140 -13.95 -7.44 -2.85
C GLU A 140 -13.17 -6.18 -2.48
N GLY A 141 -12.05 -6.00 -3.17
CA GLY A 141 -11.13 -4.92 -2.99
C GLY A 141 -10.62 -4.40 -4.32
N TYR A 142 -9.61 -3.54 -4.25
CA TYR A 142 -9.00 -2.95 -5.43
C TYR A 142 -7.56 -2.55 -5.15
N GLY A 143 -6.77 -2.45 -6.20
CA GLY A 143 -5.44 -1.89 -6.15
C GLY A 143 -5.28 -0.72 -7.11
N THR A 144 -4.40 0.19 -6.75
CA THR A 144 -4.03 1.36 -7.56
C THR A 144 -2.52 1.50 -7.62
N LYS A 145 -2.02 2.02 -8.75
CA LYS A 145 -0.66 2.53 -8.91
C LYS A 145 -0.74 3.99 -9.26
N THR A 146 0.04 4.84 -8.59
CA THR A 146 0.22 6.25 -8.92
C THR A 146 1.69 6.58 -9.03
N GLY A 147 2.11 7.10 -10.18
CA GLY A 147 3.50 7.45 -10.44
C GLY A 147 4.39 6.23 -10.71
N THR A 148 5.69 6.44 -10.58
CA THR A 148 6.74 5.43 -10.82
C THR A 148 7.32 4.85 -9.54
N ASP A 149 6.95 5.41 -8.38
CA ASP A 149 7.45 4.98 -7.08
C ASP A 149 6.84 3.63 -6.67
N PRO A 150 7.60 2.69 -6.11
CA PRO A 150 7.07 1.40 -5.66
C PRO A 150 6.06 1.55 -4.51
N GLY A 151 6.23 2.55 -3.64
CA GLY A 151 5.23 2.92 -2.63
C GLY A 151 3.95 3.50 -3.26
N GLY A 152 4.01 3.91 -4.53
CA GLY A 152 2.84 4.34 -5.29
C GLY A 152 1.83 3.22 -5.59
N ILE A 153 2.15 1.96 -5.29
CA ILE A 153 1.23 0.82 -5.40
C ILE A 153 0.57 0.54 -4.05
N LEU A 154 -0.77 0.59 -4.04
CA LEU A 154 -1.60 0.38 -2.86
C LEU A 154 -2.69 -0.66 -3.18
N LEU A 155 -2.88 -1.65 -2.30
CA LEU A 155 -3.84 -2.74 -2.43
C LEU A 155 -4.76 -2.78 -1.22
N ILE A 156 -6.06 -2.62 -1.42
CA ILE A 156 -7.08 -2.78 -0.37
C ILE A 156 -7.79 -4.10 -0.64
N THR A 157 -7.78 -5.02 0.31
CA THR A 157 -8.37 -6.37 0.19
C THR A 157 -9.90 -6.34 0.26
N GLY A 158 -10.47 -5.33 0.91
CA GLY A 158 -11.90 -5.26 1.21
C GLY A 158 -12.29 -5.93 2.53
N HIS A 159 -11.31 -6.32 3.36
CA HIS A 159 -11.55 -6.96 4.64
C HIS A 159 -11.95 -5.93 5.72
N ASP A 160 -13.07 -6.14 6.42
CA ASP A 160 -13.62 -5.17 7.38
C ASP A 160 -12.70 -4.89 8.59
N SER A 161 -11.96 -5.91 9.05
CA SER A 161 -10.98 -5.76 10.14
C SER A 161 -9.65 -5.16 9.68
N ASP A 162 -9.45 -5.02 8.36
CA ASP A 162 -8.21 -4.52 7.78
C ASP A 162 -8.47 -3.46 6.69
N PRO A 163 -8.81 -2.24 7.12
CA PRO A 163 -9.26 -1.18 6.22
C PRO A 163 -8.11 -0.47 5.47
N CYS A 164 -6.86 -0.78 5.79
CA CYS A 164 -5.71 -0.04 5.27
C CYS A 164 -5.06 -0.74 4.08
N PRO A 165 -4.47 0.04 3.14
CA PRO A 165 -3.84 -0.56 1.98
C PRO A 165 -2.54 -1.28 2.33
N TYR A 166 -2.19 -2.28 1.54
CA TYR A 166 -0.88 -2.90 1.49
C TYR A 166 -0.07 -2.32 0.35
N SER A 167 1.25 -2.28 0.50
CA SER A 167 2.16 -2.09 -0.62
C SER A 167 2.96 -3.38 -0.87
N PRO A 168 3.31 -3.68 -2.12
CA PRO A 168 4.33 -4.68 -2.38
C PRO A 168 5.66 -4.16 -1.83
N ILE A 169 6.36 -5.01 -1.08
CA ILE A 169 7.70 -4.74 -0.53
C ILE A 169 8.78 -5.68 -1.08
N SER A 170 8.36 -6.76 -1.76
CA SER A 170 9.24 -7.66 -2.48
C SER A 170 8.43 -8.48 -3.49
N THR A 171 9.09 -8.92 -4.56
CA THR A 171 8.52 -9.81 -5.58
C THR A 171 9.46 -10.98 -5.82
N GLY A 172 8.87 -12.13 -6.17
CA GLY A 172 9.61 -13.29 -6.67
C GLY A 172 10.09 -13.10 -8.10
N PRO A 173 10.92 -14.02 -8.62
CA PRO A 173 11.33 -14.00 -10.01
C PRO A 173 10.12 -14.18 -10.95
N LEU A 174 10.31 -13.83 -12.23
CA LEU A 174 9.30 -14.11 -13.25
C LEU A 174 9.29 -15.59 -13.60
N ASN A 175 8.09 -16.15 -13.66
CA ASN A 175 7.84 -17.53 -14.09
C ASN A 175 7.84 -17.64 -15.63
N ALA A 176 7.55 -18.85 -16.14
CA ALA A 176 7.53 -19.11 -17.58
C ALA A 176 6.45 -18.29 -18.31
N GLU A 177 5.41 -17.88 -17.59
CA GLU A 177 4.30 -17.04 -18.06
C GLU A 177 4.61 -15.53 -17.97
N GLY A 178 5.81 -15.14 -17.54
CA GLY A 178 6.21 -13.74 -17.39
C GLY A 178 5.60 -13.03 -16.19
N GLN A 179 5.07 -13.77 -15.22
CA GLN A 179 4.41 -13.27 -14.01
C GLN A 179 5.29 -13.49 -12.78
N TYR A 180 5.14 -12.66 -11.75
CA TYR A 180 5.86 -12.87 -10.49
C TYR A 180 5.45 -14.21 -9.84
N ASP A 181 6.43 -14.99 -9.35
CA ASP A 181 6.20 -16.26 -8.64
C ASP A 181 5.54 -16.04 -7.26
N TYR A 182 5.92 -14.97 -6.56
CA TYR A 182 5.35 -14.55 -5.28
C TYR A 182 5.34 -13.02 -5.12
N LEU A 183 4.54 -12.51 -4.21
CA LEU A 183 4.50 -11.13 -3.75
C LEU A 183 4.54 -11.11 -2.23
N ILE A 184 5.39 -10.25 -1.65
CA ILE A 184 5.33 -9.91 -0.23
C ILE A 184 4.66 -8.56 -0.13
N LEU A 185 3.51 -8.53 0.54
CA LEU A 185 2.71 -7.33 0.75
C LEU A 185 2.79 -6.93 2.23
N SER A 186 2.99 -5.65 2.50
CA SER A 186 3.04 -5.15 3.87
C SER A 186 2.38 -3.78 3.99
N GLN A 187 1.81 -3.54 5.16
CA GLN A 187 1.51 -2.19 5.62
C GLN A 187 2.78 -1.51 6.15
N PRO A 188 2.80 -0.16 6.26
CA PRO A 188 3.83 0.57 6.96
C PRO A 188 4.08 0.00 8.35
N LEU A 189 5.34 0.06 8.80
CA LEU A 189 5.80 -0.56 10.04
C LEU A 189 5.85 -2.10 10.04
N LYS A 190 5.76 -2.75 8.87
CA LYS A 190 5.96 -4.21 8.69
C LYS A 190 4.90 -5.08 9.39
N TYR A 191 3.71 -4.53 9.65
CA TYR A 191 2.60 -5.29 10.21
C TYR A 191 1.26 -4.60 9.92
N PRO A 192 0.23 -5.35 9.48
CA PRO A 192 0.27 -6.74 9.02
C PRO A 192 1.09 -6.94 7.73
N THR A 193 1.51 -8.18 7.52
CA THR A 193 2.22 -8.65 6.32
C THR A 193 1.56 -9.93 5.81
N MET A 194 1.45 -10.06 4.49
CA MET A 194 0.97 -11.25 3.80
C MET A 194 1.90 -11.60 2.64
N VAL A 195 2.01 -12.90 2.35
CA VAL A 195 2.74 -13.41 1.19
C VAL A 195 1.77 -14.16 0.29
N LEU A 196 1.75 -13.74 -0.97
CA LEU A 196 0.96 -14.35 -2.03
C LEU A 196 1.89 -15.15 -2.94
N ALA A 197 1.51 -16.36 -3.31
CA ALA A 197 2.25 -17.20 -4.25
C ALA A 197 1.36 -17.67 -5.41
N ARG A 198 1.94 -17.85 -6.59
CA ARG A 198 1.24 -18.46 -7.75
C ARG A 198 0.98 -19.95 -7.54
N ASP A 199 1.96 -20.63 -6.96
CA ASP A 199 1.96 -22.05 -6.65
C ASP A 199 2.45 -22.25 -5.21
N PRO A 200 1.56 -22.62 -4.27
CA PRO A 200 1.92 -22.84 -2.87
C PRO A 200 2.99 -23.93 -2.68
N VAL A 201 2.95 -24.99 -3.48
CA VAL A 201 3.87 -26.13 -3.35
C VAL A 201 5.26 -25.71 -3.79
N ARG A 202 5.35 -25.01 -4.92
CA ARG A 202 6.63 -24.46 -5.39
C ARG A 202 7.20 -23.45 -4.39
N PHE A 203 6.35 -22.60 -3.79
CA PHE A 203 6.77 -21.64 -2.78
C PHE A 203 7.36 -22.32 -1.55
N ASP A 204 6.66 -23.32 -1.01
CA ASP A 204 7.10 -24.08 0.17
C ASP A 204 8.46 -24.76 -0.06
N ILE A 205 8.68 -25.32 -1.26
CA ILE A 205 9.92 -26.02 -1.63
C ILE A 205 11.09 -25.05 -1.90
N LYS A 206 10.84 -23.90 -2.54
CA LYS A 206 11.92 -23.05 -3.08
C LYS A 206 12.20 -21.77 -2.31
N TYR A 207 11.21 -21.18 -1.65
CA TYR A 207 11.29 -19.79 -1.20
C TYR A 207 11.04 -19.60 0.29
N LYS A 208 10.29 -20.52 0.93
CA LYS A 208 9.86 -20.40 2.33
C LYS A 208 10.99 -20.15 3.34
N ASP A 209 12.17 -20.75 3.14
CA ASP A 209 13.29 -20.57 4.08
C ASP A 209 14.05 -19.25 3.87
N THR A 210 13.79 -18.54 2.77
CA THR A 210 14.48 -17.30 2.38
C THR A 210 13.60 -16.06 2.48
N VAL A 211 12.29 -16.25 2.69
CA VAL A 211 11.25 -15.22 2.80
C VAL A 211 10.81 -15.11 4.25
#